data_AF-A0A429AFU5-F1
#
_entry.id   AF-A0A429AFU5-F1
#
_cell.length_a   1.000
_cell.length_b   1.000
_cell.length_c   1.000
_cell.angle_alpha   90.00
_cell.angle_beta   90.00
_cell.angle_gamma   90.00
#
_symmetry.space_group_name_H-M   'P 1'
#
loop_
_entity.id
_entity.type
_entity.pdbx_description
1 polymer ?
#
loop_
_entity_poly.entity_id
_entity_poly.type
_entity_poly.pdbx_seq_one_letter_code
_entity_poly.pdbx_strand_id
1 'polypeptide(L)'
;MSRRLVLGGGAALAATATLTLGLTTAAPASARTTAPAGTDASASARTAAQAPAGTAGKLFRAWLAGDRAAAARVATPAAVNTIFSYAFRAPDRFDGCSGNVCRYVHTSVRVPGGLNGIAMTVTGSKVTKVYLSRHVERPAAAATHLFAAWKRGDRYAGLEVGAEAAVRTLFRVRYDPRGVTHHFQGCSKEPKGYACAWSYDGGAMIMHVRGSKATGYDVRSVTYLAD
;
A
#
# COMPACT_ATOMS: atom_id res chain seq x y z
N MET A 1 27.15 -37.68 10.07
CA MET A 1 28.35 -37.77 9.21
C MET A 1 28.75 -36.36 8.81
N SER A 2 29.85 -35.89 9.40
CA SER A 2 30.38 -34.54 9.23
C SER A 2 31.30 -34.48 8.02
N ARG A 3 31.23 -33.42 7.20
CA ARG A 3 32.39 -32.93 6.45
C ARG A 3 32.42 -31.41 6.48
N ARG A 4 33.39 -30.91 7.25
CA ARG A 4 33.94 -29.55 7.19
C ARG A 4 34.90 -29.48 5.99
N LEU A 5 34.96 -28.32 5.34
CA LEU A 5 36.12 -27.88 4.57
C LEU A 5 36.50 -26.49 5.07
N VAL A 6 37.80 -26.32 5.29
CA VAL A 6 38.48 -25.21 5.92
C VAL A 6 39.54 -24.70 4.94
N LEU A 7 39.87 -23.41 5.06
CA LEU A 7 41.18 -22.76 4.87
C LEU A 7 41.55 -22.08 3.54
N GLY A 8 42.14 -20.89 3.73
CA GLY A 8 42.88 -20.06 2.77
C GLY A 8 42.30 -18.64 2.75
N GLY A 9 42.83 -17.61 3.40
CA GLY A 9 44.20 -17.31 3.82
C GLY A 9 44.62 -16.00 3.14
N GLY A 10 44.88 -14.94 3.91
CA GLY A 10 45.34 -13.65 3.37
C GLY A 10 45.44 -12.55 4.44
N ALA A 11 46.61 -12.43 5.05
CA ALA A 11 47.00 -11.39 6.02
C ALA A 11 47.20 -10.02 5.32
N ALA A 12 46.63 -8.95 5.87
CA ALA A 12 47.27 -7.89 6.66
C ALA A 12 48.24 -6.97 5.90
N LEU A 13 47.93 -5.67 5.88
CA LEU A 13 48.91 -4.57 5.93
C LEU A 13 48.26 -3.38 6.64
N ALA A 14 48.89 -2.97 7.74
CA ALA A 14 48.61 -1.77 8.50
C ALA A 14 49.39 -0.60 7.92
N ALA A 15 48.85 0.62 8.03
CA ALA A 15 49.65 1.85 7.94
C ALA A 15 49.06 2.91 8.87
N THR A 16 49.81 3.20 9.92
CA THR A 16 49.73 4.37 10.79
C THR A 16 50.37 5.57 10.11
N ALA A 17 49.80 6.77 10.24
CA ALA A 17 50.51 8.01 10.02
C ALA A 17 49.99 9.11 10.95
N THR A 18 50.94 9.93 11.38
CA THR A 18 51.05 10.74 12.60
C THR A 18 50.46 12.15 12.50
N LEU A 19 50.16 12.72 13.67
CA LEU A 19 49.82 14.13 13.91
C LEU A 19 50.93 15.11 13.48
N THR A 20 50.53 16.30 13.03
CA THR A 20 51.33 17.54 13.14
C THR A 20 50.41 18.72 13.48
N LEU A 21 50.70 19.38 14.61
CA LEU A 21 50.20 20.70 14.99
C LEU A 21 51.00 21.79 14.27
N GLY A 22 50.32 22.89 13.89
CA GLY A 22 50.94 24.16 13.53
C GLY A 22 49.94 25.31 13.67
N LEU A 23 50.16 26.19 14.64
CA LEU A 23 49.52 27.51 14.78
C LEU A 23 50.24 28.53 13.87
N THR A 24 49.52 29.41 13.19
CA THR A 24 49.45 30.89 13.39
C THR A 24 48.86 31.64 12.18
N THR A 25 47.80 32.41 12.47
CA THR A 25 47.35 33.72 11.94
C THR A 25 47.58 34.15 10.49
N ALA A 26 46.47 34.42 9.77
CA ALA A 26 46.19 35.71 9.11
C ALA A 26 44.72 35.76 8.60
N ALA A 27 43.94 36.75 9.09
CA ALA A 27 42.73 37.24 8.41
C ALA A 27 43.17 38.22 7.29
N PRO A 28 42.40 38.41 6.20
CA PRO A 28 41.27 39.34 6.27
C PRO A 28 40.08 39.01 5.35
N ALA A 29 39.08 39.91 5.42
CA ALA A 29 38.09 40.27 4.41
C ALA A 29 36.81 39.42 4.29
N SER A 30 35.79 39.94 4.98
CA SER A 30 34.37 39.77 4.72
C SER A 30 34.01 39.77 3.23
N ALA A 31 33.46 38.67 2.75
CA ALA A 31 32.50 38.66 1.65
C ALA A 31 31.18 38.09 2.20
N ARG A 32 30.24 38.99 2.54
CA ARG A 32 28.85 38.62 2.78
C ARG A 32 28.25 38.24 1.44
N THR A 33 28.37 36.97 1.06
CA THR A 33 27.44 36.38 0.11
C THR A 33 26.20 36.00 0.89
N THR A 34 25.20 36.87 0.85
CA THR A 34 23.83 36.56 1.25
C THR A 34 23.35 35.36 0.45
N ALA A 35 23.46 34.18 1.03
CA ALA A 35 22.70 33.01 0.59
C ALA A 35 21.22 33.31 0.85
N PRO A 36 20.34 33.29 -0.17
CA PRO A 36 18.91 33.37 0.08
C PRO A 36 18.49 32.12 0.85
N ALA A 37 17.71 32.37 1.90
CA ALA A 37 17.16 31.39 2.81
C ALA A 37 16.37 30.31 2.03
N GLY A 38 16.86 29.07 2.07
CA GLY A 38 16.15 27.88 1.60
C GLY A 38 15.13 27.31 2.61
N THR A 39 14.55 28.14 3.49
CA THR A 39 13.73 27.67 4.62
C THR A 39 12.24 27.48 4.33
N ASP A 40 11.71 27.91 3.19
CA ASP A 40 10.25 27.96 2.98
C ASP A 40 9.64 26.74 2.27
N ALA A 41 10.45 25.89 1.63
CA ALA A 41 9.94 24.65 1.03
C ALA A 41 9.53 23.61 2.09
N SER A 42 10.14 23.65 3.28
CA SER A 42 9.98 22.65 4.33
C SER A 42 8.74 22.89 5.21
N ALA A 43 8.27 24.14 5.32
CA ALA A 43 7.05 24.50 6.06
C ALA A 43 5.79 24.24 5.22
N SER A 44 5.77 24.65 3.96
CA SER A 44 4.64 24.42 3.04
C SER A 44 4.37 22.93 2.77
N ALA A 45 5.41 22.10 2.68
CA ALA A 45 5.25 20.65 2.56
C ALA A 45 4.66 20.02 3.83
N ARG A 46 5.01 20.53 5.03
CA ARG A 46 4.45 20.07 6.31
C ARG A 46 2.98 20.46 6.47
N THR A 47 2.60 21.68 6.09
CA THR A 47 1.20 22.14 6.15
C THR A 47 0.32 21.41 5.13
N ALA A 48 0.82 21.17 3.92
CA ALA A 48 0.12 20.40 2.90
C ALA A 48 -0.03 18.91 3.27
N ALA A 49 0.96 18.30 3.93
CA ALA A 49 0.86 16.91 4.42
C ALA A 49 -0.02 16.76 5.68
N GLN A 50 -0.11 17.79 6.52
CA GLN A 50 -1.00 17.82 7.69
C GLN A 50 -2.48 17.93 7.31
N ALA A 51 -2.82 18.56 6.17
CA ALA A 51 -4.21 18.75 5.76
C ALA A 51 -4.96 17.43 5.45
N PRO A 52 -4.41 16.48 4.67
CA PRO A 52 -5.01 15.16 4.46
C PRO A 52 -5.15 14.36 5.76
N ALA A 53 -4.09 14.29 6.56
CA ALA A 53 -4.10 13.56 7.82
C ALA A 53 -5.17 14.09 8.79
N GLY A 54 -5.27 15.42 8.92
CA GLY A 54 -6.27 16.07 9.77
C GLY A 54 -7.70 15.78 9.31
N THR A 55 -7.96 15.81 8.00
CA THR A 55 -9.30 15.55 7.42
C THR A 55 -9.70 14.08 7.57
N ALA A 56 -8.79 13.16 7.23
CA ALA A 56 -9.00 11.72 7.44
C ALA A 56 -9.20 11.39 8.92
N GLY A 57 -8.43 12.01 9.82
CA GLY A 57 -8.57 11.84 11.26
C GLY A 57 -9.90 12.33 11.83
N LYS A 58 -10.45 13.43 11.29
CA LYS A 58 -11.81 13.89 11.66
C LYS A 58 -12.86 12.86 11.24
N LEU A 59 -12.78 12.34 10.01
CA LEU A 59 -13.72 11.29 9.55
C LEU A 59 -13.60 10.03 10.40
N PHE A 60 -12.38 9.57 10.67
CA PHE A 60 -12.12 8.37 11.45
C PHE A 60 -12.69 8.48 12.88
N ARG A 61 -12.45 9.61 13.57
CA ARG A 61 -13.03 9.86 14.90
C ARG A 61 -14.56 9.95 14.88
N ALA A 62 -15.14 10.61 13.88
CA ALA A 62 -16.59 10.69 13.74
C ALA A 62 -17.21 9.30 13.54
N TRP A 63 -16.57 8.46 12.73
CA TRP A 63 -16.97 7.06 12.55
C TRP A 63 -16.87 6.24 13.83
N LEU A 64 -15.77 6.33 14.57
CA LEU A 64 -15.62 5.68 15.88
C LEU A 64 -16.71 6.09 16.88
N ALA A 65 -17.12 7.37 16.84
CA ALA A 65 -18.18 7.91 17.68
C ALA A 65 -19.60 7.57 17.19
N GLY A 66 -19.75 6.92 16.03
CA GLY A 66 -21.06 6.68 15.42
C GLY A 66 -21.73 7.93 14.82
N ASP A 67 -21.02 9.06 14.75
CA ASP A 67 -21.57 10.36 14.36
C ASP A 67 -21.52 10.56 12.84
N ARG A 68 -22.60 10.17 12.16
CA ARG A 68 -22.76 10.36 10.71
C ARG A 68 -22.85 11.83 10.30
N ALA A 69 -23.35 12.71 11.16
CA ALA A 69 -23.50 14.13 10.84
C ALA A 69 -22.13 14.83 10.85
N ALA A 70 -21.28 14.56 11.85
CA ALA A 70 -19.90 15.02 11.85
C ALA A 70 -19.09 14.43 10.69
N ALA A 71 -19.30 13.15 10.35
CA ALA A 71 -18.67 12.51 9.21
C ALA A 71 -19.03 13.22 7.88
N ALA A 72 -20.31 13.58 7.68
CA ALA A 72 -20.77 14.29 6.49
C ALA A 72 -20.16 15.70 6.32
N ARG A 73 -19.72 16.34 7.41
CA ARG A 73 -19.01 17.63 7.33
C ARG A 73 -17.64 17.50 6.68
N VAL A 74 -16.97 16.35 6.80
CA VAL A 74 -15.59 16.15 6.34
C VAL A 74 -15.45 15.12 5.22
N ALA A 75 -16.54 14.52 4.75
CA ALA A 75 -16.53 13.52 3.71
C ALA A 75 -17.70 13.66 2.74
N THR A 76 -17.60 13.03 1.57
CA THR A 76 -18.73 12.90 0.63
C THR A 76 -19.74 11.88 1.15
N PRO A 77 -21.02 11.94 0.73
CA PRO A 77 -22.02 10.94 1.14
C PRO A 77 -21.59 9.50 0.84
N ALA A 78 -20.95 9.26 -0.31
CA ALA A 78 -20.41 7.95 -0.68
C ALA A 78 -19.34 7.47 0.32
N ALA A 79 -18.38 8.33 0.68
CA ALA A 79 -17.34 8.01 1.64
C ALA A 79 -17.90 7.71 3.05
N VAL A 80 -18.91 8.47 3.50
CA VAL A 80 -19.60 8.21 4.78
C VAL A 80 -20.32 6.86 4.72
N ASN A 81 -21.09 6.59 3.68
CA ASN A 81 -21.80 5.31 3.56
C ASN A 81 -20.83 4.14 3.53
N THR A 82 -19.70 4.27 2.84
CA THR A 82 -18.67 3.23 2.81
C THR A 82 -18.05 3.01 4.18
N ILE A 83 -17.51 4.03 4.85
CA ILE A 83 -16.81 3.80 6.13
C ILE A 83 -17.73 3.22 7.21
N PHE A 84 -19.00 3.63 7.24
CA PHE A 84 -20.00 3.09 8.16
C PHE A 84 -20.53 1.70 7.78
N SER A 85 -20.18 1.15 6.61
CA SER A 85 -20.46 -0.24 6.25
C SER A 85 -19.31 -1.19 6.60
N TYR A 86 -18.24 -0.71 7.26
CA TYR A 86 -17.09 -1.53 7.59
C TYR A 86 -17.45 -2.59 8.64
N ALA A 87 -17.31 -3.85 8.27
CA ALA A 87 -17.74 -5.00 9.07
C ALA A 87 -16.69 -5.49 10.08
N PHE A 88 -15.43 -5.08 9.92
CA PHE A 88 -14.37 -5.43 10.85
C PHE A 88 -14.33 -4.43 12.01
N ARG A 89 -13.65 -4.83 13.10
CA ARG A 89 -13.26 -3.91 14.16
C ARG A 89 -12.54 -2.69 13.58
N ALA A 90 -12.51 -1.57 14.29
CA ALA A 90 -11.73 -0.43 13.87
C ALA A 90 -10.22 -0.71 13.82
N PRO A 91 -9.49 -0.20 12.81
CA PRO A 91 -8.03 -0.25 12.79
C PRO A 91 -7.41 0.40 14.03
N ASP A 92 -6.30 -0.16 14.49
CA ASP A 92 -5.65 0.25 15.76
C ASP A 92 -4.72 1.46 15.58
N ARG A 93 -4.18 1.64 14.38
CA ARG A 93 -3.05 2.54 14.16
C ARG A 93 -3.23 3.36 12.89
N PHE A 94 -2.87 4.64 12.98
CA PHE A 94 -2.64 5.48 11.80
C PHE A 94 -1.26 5.17 11.20
N ASP A 95 -1.23 4.84 9.92
CA ASP A 95 -0.03 4.41 9.19
C ASP A 95 0.57 5.53 8.31
N GLY A 96 0.04 6.75 8.42
CA GLY A 96 0.49 7.89 7.65
C GLY A 96 -0.32 8.12 6.36
N CYS A 97 0.12 9.11 5.58
CA CYS A 97 -0.45 9.42 4.27
C CYS A 97 0.64 9.36 3.19
N SER A 98 0.29 8.80 2.04
CA SER A 98 1.09 8.86 0.82
C SER A 98 0.35 9.72 -0.19
N GLY A 99 0.90 10.91 -0.47
CA GLY A 99 0.17 11.96 -1.18
C GLY A 99 -1.11 12.33 -0.44
N ASN A 100 -2.25 12.17 -1.12
CA ASN A 100 -3.56 12.48 -0.56
C ASN A 100 -4.30 11.25 -0.01
N VAL A 101 -3.66 10.08 0.08
CA VAL A 101 -4.26 8.86 0.61
C VAL A 101 -3.70 8.55 1.99
N CYS A 102 -4.57 8.50 2.99
CA CYS A 102 -4.23 8.27 4.39
C CYS A 102 -4.70 6.88 4.84
N ARG A 103 -3.85 6.14 5.54
CA ARG A 103 -4.11 4.74 5.92
C ARG A 103 -4.27 4.58 7.43
N TYR A 104 -5.21 3.71 7.80
CA TYR A 104 -5.40 3.20 9.15
C TYR A 104 -5.33 1.67 9.07
N VAL A 105 -4.46 1.05 9.86
CA VAL A 105 -4.13 -0.37 9.75
C VAL A 105 -4.43 -1.15 11.03
N HIS A 106 -4.76 -2.43 10.85
CA HIS A 106 -4.88 -3.40 11.91
C HIS A 106 -3.51 -3.89 12.36
N THR A 107 -3.29 -3.87 13.67
CA THR A 107 -2.09 -4.47 14.29
C THR A 107 -2.45 -5.65 15.19
N SER A 108 -3.69 -5.66 15.69
CA SER A 108 -4.21 -6.67 16.61
C SER A 108 -4.92 -7.85 15.91
N VAL A 109 -5.40 -7.65 14.69
CA VAL A 109 -6.18 -8.65 13.94
C VAL A 109 -5.68 -8.80 12.52
N ARG A 110 -5.89 -9.99 11.95
CA ARG A 110 -5.60 -10.25 10.54
C ARG A 110 -6.88 -10.18 9.73
N VAL A 111 -6.95 -9.25 8.79
CA VAL A 111 -8.05 -9.13 7.82
C VAL A 111 -7.59 -9.58 6.42
N PRO A 112 -8.52 -10.00 5.54
CA PRO A 112 -8.21 -10.30 4.15
C PRO A 112 -7.65 -9.10 3.38
N GLY A 113 -6.84 -9.39 2.35
CA GLY A 113 -6.26 -8.39 1.46
C GLY A 113 -5.01 -7.70 2.00
N GLY A 114 -4.40 -6.85 1.16
CA GLY A 114 -3.20 -6.08 1.47
C GLY A 114 -3.47 -4.70 2.05
N LEU A 115 -4.74 -4.26 2.06
CA LEU A 115 -5.10 -2.98 2.67
C LEU A 115 -4.89 -3.03 4.20
N ASN A 116 -5.13 -4.20 4.80
CA ASN A 116 -5.02 -4.46 6.23
C ASN A 116 -5.71 -3.39 7.10
N GLY A 117 -6.88 -2.89 6.69
CA GLY A 117 -7.56 -1.78 7.37
C GLY A 117 -8.38 -0.91 6.43
N ILE A 118 -8.17 0.39 6.51
CA ILE A 118 -8.91 1.43 5.78
C ILE A 118 -7.91 2.38 5.11
N ALA A 119 -8.18 2.75 3.86
CA ALA A 119 -7.52 3.89 3.22
C ALA A 119 -8.54 4.95 2.83
N MET A 120 -8.18 6.22 3.02
CA MET A 120 -9.04 7.37 2.73
C MET A 120 -8.34 8.29 1.75
N THR A 121 -8.96 8.57 0.62
CA THR A 121 -8.49 9.59 -0.32
C THR A 121 -9.10 10.92 0.04
N VAL A 122 -8.25 11.92 0.27
CA VAL A 122 -8.63 13.29 0.56
C VAL A 122 -8.49 14.13 -0.71
N THR A 123 -9.47 14.98 -0.98
CA THR A 123 -9.40 15.96 -2.07
C THR A 123 -9.90 17.29 -1.53
N GLY A 124 -9.04 18.32 -1.55
CA GLY A 124 -9.31 19.56 -0.84
C GLY A 124 -9.55 19.31 0.65
N SER A 125 -10.72 19.71 1.15
CA SER A 125 -11.12 19.59 2.56
C SER A 125 -12.03 18.39 2.86
N LYS A 126 -12.21 17.47 1.90
CA LYS A 126 -13.15 16.34 2.01
C LYS A 126 -12.45 15.01 1.77
N VAL A 127 -12.85 13.98 2.52
CA VAL A 127 -12.61 12.58 2.12
C VAL A 127 -13.58 12.23 0.98
N THR A 128 -13.05 11.89 -0.18
CA THR A 128 -13.82 11.61 -1.40
C THR A 128 -13.99 10.13 -1.69
N LYS A 129 -13.04 9.30 -1.26
CA LYS A 129 -13.09 7.84 -1.37
C LYS A 129 -12.61 7.18 -0.08
N VAL A 130 -13.24 6.06 0.24
CA VAL A 130 -12.82 5.18 1.34
C VAL A 130 -12.68 3.78 0.76
N TYR A 131 -11.54 3.16 0.98
CA TYR A 131 -11.25 1.78 0.66
C TYR A 131 -11.22 0.98 1.95
N LEU A 132 -11.79 -0.23 1.90
CA LEU A 132 -11.96 -1.07 3.08
C LEU A 132 -11.45 -2.48 2.81
N SER A 133 -10.78 -3.09 3.77
CA SER A 133 -10.61 -4.55 3.76
C SER A 133 -11.98 -5.21 3.69
N ARG A 134 -12.13 -6.21 2.82
CA ARG A 134 -13.43 -6.87 2.59
C ARG A 134 -13.43 -8.29 3.11
N HIS A 135 -14.54 -8.66 3.74
CA HIS A 135 -14.87 -10.06 3.95
C HIS A 135 -15.58 -10.57 2.70
N VAL A 136 -14.89 -11.39 1.91
CA VAL A 136 -15.44 -11.94 0.66
C VAL A 136 -15.63 -13.45 0.84
N GLU A 137 -16.87 -13.91 0.77
CA GLU A 137 -17.22 -15.31 1.07
C GLU A 137 -16.98 -16.29 -0.08
N ARG A 138 -16.66 -15.81 -1.29
CA ARG A 138 -16.46 -16.65 -2.47
C ARG A 138 -15.11 -16.37 -3.13
N PRO A 139 -14.32 -17.40 -3.49
CA PRO A 139 -13.00 -17.19 -4.09
C PRO A 139 -13.09 -16.46 -5.44
N ALA A 140 -14.08 -16.79 -6.26
CA ALA A 140 -14.33 -16.11 -7.54
C ALA A 140 -14.65 -14.63 -7.37
N ALA A 141 -15.34 -14.24 -6.29
CA ALA A 141 -15.66 -12.84 -6.03
C ALA A 141 -14.41 -12.05 -5.62
N ALA A 142 -13.49 -12.64 -4.85
CA ALA A 142 -12.22 -11.99 -4.51
C ALA A 142 -11.35 -11.78 -5.76
N ALA A 143 -11.24 -12.82 -6.60
CA ALA A 143 -10.44 -12.75 -7.82
C ALA A 143 -11.02 -11.76 -8.85
N THR A 144 -12.34 -11.78 -9.09
CA THR A 144 -12.98 -10.85 -10.02
C THR A 144 -12.97 -9.41 -9.51
N HIS A 145 -13.02 -9.18 -8.19
CA HIS A 145 -12.85 -7.85 -7.61
C HIS A 145 -11.45 -7.29 -7.87
N LEU A 146 -10.39 -8.09 -7.64
CA LEU A 146 -9.02 -7.68 -7.95
C LEU A 146 -8.84 -7.42 -9.45
N PHE A 147 -9.38 -8.27 -10.31
CA PHE A 147 -9.36 -8.08 -11.76
C PHE A 147 -10.04 -6.78 -12.19
N ALA A 148 -11.23 -6.49 -11.65
CA ALA A 148 -11.97 -5.27 -11.93
C ALA A 148 -11.22 -4.02 -11.43
N ALA A 149 -10.52 -4.11 -10.30
CA ALA A 149 -9.68 -3.04 -9.79
C ALA A 149 -8.48 -2.77 -10.74
N TRP A 150 -7.86 -3.82 -11.27
CA TRP A 150 -6.80 -3.71 -12.27
C TRP A 150 -7.27 -3.04 -13.56
N LYS A 151 -8.44 -3.42 -14.08
CA LYS A 151 -9.07 -2.77 -15.25
C LYS A 151 -9.26 -1.27 -15.06
N ARG A 152 -9.57 -0.83 -13.84
CA ARG A 152 -9.74 0.59 -13.50
C ARG A 152 -8.44 1.31 -13.15
N GLY A 153 -7.32 0.60 -13.06
CA GLY A 153 -6.06 1.15 -12.54
C GLY A 153 -6.13 1.55 -11.07
N ASP A 154 -7.09 1.03 -10.30
CA ASP A 154 -7.29 1.39 -8.89
C ASP A 154 -6.58 0.39 -7.96
N ARG A 155 -5.33 0.71 -7.60
CA ARG A 155 -4.52 -0.15 -6.74
C ARG A 155 -5.10 -0.33 -5.34
N TYR A 156 -5.71 0.69 -4.75
CA TYR A 156 -6.29 0.60 -3.41
C TYR A 156 -7.54 -0.28 -3.40
N ALA A 157 -8.38 -0.20 -4.44
CA ALA A 157 -9.47 -1.17 -4.63
C ALA A 157 -8.95 -2.61 -4.77
N GLY A 158 -7.80 -2.79 -5.43
CA GLY A 158 -7.14 -4.10 -5.53
C GLY A 158 -6.69 -4.63 -4.17
N LEU A 159 -6.16 -3.77 -3.31
CA LEU A 159 -5.68 -4.12 -1.96
C LEU A 159 -6.82 -4.52 -1.00
N GLU A 160 -8.08 -4.18 -1.29
CA GLU A 160 -9.24 -4.59 -0.48
C GLU A 160 -9.39 -6.12 -0.36
N VAL A 161 -8.93 -6.85 -1.38
CA VAL A 161 -9.03 -8.32 -1.47
C VAL A 161 -7.74 -8.99 -1.93
N GLY A 162 -6.76 -8.24 -2.43
CA GLY A 162 -5.49 -8.76 -2.93
C GLY A 162 -4.35 -8.43 -1.98
N ALA A 163 -3.50 -9.41 -1.67
CA ALA A 163 -2.25 -9.19 -0.97
C ALA A 163 -1.34 -8.23 -1.78
N GLU A 164 -0.47 -7.49 -1.09
CA GLU A 164 0.40 -6.50 -1.74
C GLU A 164 1.24 -7.10 -2.88
N ALA A 165 1.74 -8.33 -2.70
CA ALA A 165 2.50 -9.04 -3.73
C ALA A 165 1.65 -9.34 -4.99
N ALA A 166 0.40 -9.77 -4.81
CA ALA A 166 -0.52 -10.01 -5.93
C ALA A 166 -0.85 -8.73 -6.67
N VAL A 167 -1.20 -7.66 -5.94
CA VAL A 167 -1.49 -6.33 -6.53
C VAL A 167 -0.26 -5.80 -7.27
N ARG A 168 0.94 -5.90 -6.68
CA ARG A 168 2.18 -5.46 -7.31
C ARG A 168 2.46 -6.23 -8.61
N THR A 169 2.26 -7.54 -8.62
CA THR A 169 2.45 -8.36 -9.83
C THR A 169 1.45 -7.98 -10.91
N LEU A 170 0.15 -7.99 -10.59
CA LEU A 170 -0.91 -7.72 -11.56
C LEU A 170 -0.83 -6.30 -12.15
N PHE A 171 -0.58 -5.31 -11.30
CA PHE A 171 -0.48 -3.91 -11.71
C PHE A 171 0.91 -3.54 -12.23
N ARG A 172 1.79 -4.50 -12.52
CA ARG A 172 3.06 -4.22 -13.22
C ARG A 172 2.80 -3.72 -14.63
N VAL A 173 1.80 -4.29 -15.30
CA VAL A 173 1.32 -3.87 -16.60
C VAL A 173 -0.03 -3.17 -16.41
N ARG A 174 -0.23 -2.04 -17.09
CA ARG A 174 -1.52 -1.36 -17.09
C ARG A 174 -2.49 -2.16 -17.96
N TYR A 175 -3.72 -2.33 -17.51
CA TYR A 175 -4.77 -2.91 -18.34
C TYR A 175 -5.00 -2.05 -19.59
N ASP A 176 -4.91 -2.67 -20.77
CA ASP A 176 -5.27 -2.06 -22.04
C ASP A 176 -6.67 -2.53 -22.46
N PRO A 177 -7.68 -1.65 -22.53
CA PRO A 177 -9.01 -2.02 -23.00
C PRO A 177 -9.05 -2.44 -24.48
N ARG A 178 -8.01 -2.13 -25.27
CA ARG A 178 -7.83 -2.55 -26.66
C ARG A 178 -6.87 -3.72 -26.82
N GLY A 179 -6.30 -4.22 -25.72
CA GLY A 179 -5.40 -5.36 -25.71
C GLY A 179 -6.15 -6.70 -25.74
N VAL A 180 -5.45 -7.77 -25.34
CA VAL A 180 -6.02 -9.13 -25.33
C VAL A 180 -7.23 -9.23 -24.40
N THR A 181 -8.27 -9.92 -24.90
CA THR A 181 -9.48 -10.16 -24.11
C THR A 181 -9.20 -11.27 -23.10
N HIS A 182 -9.48 -10.99 -21.83
CA HIS A 182 -9.33 -11.98 -20.77
C HIS A 182 -10.68 -12.62 -20.47
N HIS A 183 -10.78 -13.93 -20.65
CA HIS A 183 -11.99 -14.72 -20.41
C HIS A 183 -11.86 -15.47 -19.09
N PHE A 184 -12.77 -15.21 -18.14
CA PHE A 184 -12.77 -15.90 -16.86
C PHE A 184 -13.17 -17.36 -17.04
N GLN A 185 -12.30 -18.29 -16.61
CA GLN A 185 -12.46 -19.74 -16.74
C GLN A 185 -13.01 -20.39 -15.46
N GLY A 186 -13.35 -19.59 -14.45
CA GLY A 186 -13.80 -20.08 -13.15
C GLY A 186 -12.65 -20.29 -12.16
N CYS A 187 -12.96 -20.97 -11.05
CA CYS A 187 -12.00 -21.30 -10.01
C CYS A 187 -12.01 -22.80 -9.74
N SER A 188 -10.84 -23.41 -9.73
CA SER A 188 -10.63 -24.81 -9.32
C SER A 188 -10.02 -24.87 -7.92
N LYS A 189 -10.28 -25.96 -7.19
CA LYS A 189 -9.68 -26.19 -5.87
C LYS A 189 -8.21 -26.58 -6.03
N GLU A 190 -7.36 -26.03 -5.18
CA GLU A 190 -5.93 -26.39 -5.08
C GLU A 190 -5.54 -26.63 -3.61
N PRO A 191 -4.39 -27.27 -3.30
CA PRO A 191 -4.08 -27.75 -1.95
C PRO A 191 -4.21 -26.71 -0.83
N LYS A 192 -3.94 -25.44 -1.13
CA LYS A 192 -3.97 -24.35 -0.15
C LYS A 192 -5.15 -23.39 -0.35
N GLY A 193 -6.03 -23.60 -1.32
CA GLY A 193 -7.16 -22.71 -1.61
C GLY A 193 -7.77 -22.93 -2.99
N TYR A 194 -7.82 -21.88 -3.81
CA TYR A 194 -8.39 -21.93 -5.14
C TYR A 194 -7.47 -21.28 -6.17
N ALA A 195 -7.42 -21.83 -7.38
CA ALA A 195 -6.83 -21.22 -8.55
C ALA A 195 -7.96 -20.66 -9.42
N CYS A 196 -8.06 -19.34 -9.54
CA CYS A 196 -9.04 -18.67 -10.39
C CYS A 196 -8.36 -18.21 -11.68
N ALA A 197 -8.79 -18.74 -12.83
CA ALA A 197 -8.08 -18.58 -14.08
C ALA A 197 -8.78 -17.63 -15.05
N TRP A 198 -7.99 -16.91 -15.82
CA TRP A 198 -8.38 -16.20 -17.03
C TRP A 198 -7.56 -16.75 -18.19
N SER A 199 -8.20 -17.08 -19.30
CA SER A 199 -7.49 -17.31 -20.57
C SER A 199 -7.48 -16.03 -21.41
N TYR A 200 -6.47 -15.89 -22.25
CA TYR A 200 -6.36 -14.85 -23.27
C TYR A 200 -5.47 -15.35 -24.41
N ASP A 201 -5.48 -14.67 -25.55
CA ASP A 201 -4.61 -15.05 -26.67
C ASP A 201 -3.14 -14.95 -26.25
N GLY A 202 -2.40 -16.06 -26.33
CA GLY A 202 -1.01 -16.15 -25.86
C GLY A 202 -0.83 -16.56 -24.39
N GLY A 203 -1.86 -17.14 -23.75
CA GLY A 203 -1.70 -17.85 -22.48
C GLY A 203 -2.82 -17.70 -21.46
N ALA A 204 -2.46 -17.74 -20.17
CA ALA A 204 -3.40 -17.66 -19.07
C ALA A 204 -2.84 -16.91 -17.87
N MET A 205 -3.74 -16.27 -17.13
CA MET A 205 -3.44 -15.68 -15.82
C MET A 205 -4.18 -16.46 -14.74
N ILE A 206 -3.46 -16.86 -13.70
CA ILE A 206 -4.00 -17.57 -12.55
C ILE A 206 -3.85 -16.70 -11.31
N MET A 207 -4.97 -16.42 -10.65
CA MET A 207 -5.01 -15.79 -9.34
C MET A 207 -5.17 -16.87 -8.27
N HIS A 208 -4.18 -17.00 -7.39
CA HIS A 208 -4.23 -17.95 -6.27
C HIS A 208 -4.93 -17.31 -5.07
N VAL A 209 -6.10 -17.83 -4.75
CA VAL A 209 -6.97 -17.34 -3.68
C VAL A 209 -6.82 -18.21 -2.45
N ARG A 210 -6.68 -17.60 -1.27
CA ARG A 210 -6.60 -18.28 0.04
C ARG A 210 -7.71 -17.78 0.95
N GLY A 211 -7.88 -18.45 2.07
CA GLY A 211 -8.89 -18.12 3.07
C GLY A 211 -10.02 -19.15 3.12
N SER A 212 -11.13 -18.75 3.74
CA SER A 212 -12.31 -19.58 3.91
C SER A 212 -13.55 -18.70 3.94
N LYS A 213 -14.75 -19.30 3.88
CA LYS A 213 -16.00 -18.55 4.05
C LYS A 213 -16.03 -17.77 5.38
N ALA A 214 -15.50 -18.37 6.45
CA ALA A 214 -15.50 -17.75 7.79
C ALA A 214 -14.51 -16.57 7.89
N THR A 215 -13.30 -16.72 7.34
CA THR A 215 -12.24 -15.71 7.45
C THR A 215 -12.24 -14.68 6.32
N GLY A 216 -12.97 -14.96 5.24
CA GLY A 216 -12.91 -14.24 3.98
C GLY A 216 -11.80 -14.77 3.07
N TYR A 217 -12.01 -14.63 1.76
CA TYR A 217 -11.04 -15.00 0.74
C TYR A 217 -10.21 -13.79 0.27
N ASP A 218 -8.91 -13.98 0.07
CA ASP A 218 -8.00 -13.00 -0.52
C ASP A 218 -7.11 -13.60 -1.62
N VAL A 219 -6.76 -12.79 -2.61
CA VAL A 219 -5.81 -13.17 -3.66
C VAL A 219 -4.39 -13.00 -3.14
N ARG A 220 -3.63 -14.08 -3.01
CA ARG A 220 -2.26 -14.03 -2.44
C ARG A 220 -1.16 -13.86 -3.47
N SER A 221 -1.37 -14.41 -4.66
CA SER A 221 -0.41 -14.31 -5.77
C SER A 221 -1.13 -14.36 -7.11
N VAL A 222 -0.44 -13.85 -8.13
CA VAL A 222 -0.84 -13.93 -9.53
C VAL A 222 0.32 -14.57 -10.29
N THR A 223 -0.01 -15.56 -11.12
CA THR A 223 0.92 -16.28 -11.98
C THR A 223 0.45 -16.14 -13.42
N TYR A 224 1.38 -16.04 -14.36
CA TYR A 224 1.09 -16.06 -15.78
C TYR A 224 1.68 -17.33 -16.37
N LEU A 225 0.92 -17.99 -17.23
CA LEU A 225 1.34 -19.08 -18.09
C LEU A 225 1.38 -18.55 -19.51
N ALA A 226 2.52 -18.68 -20.18
CA ALA A 226 2.61 -18.49 -21.62
C ALA A 226 2.44 -19.85 -22.30
N ASP A 227 1.85 -19.85 -23.48
CA ASP A 227 1.84 -20.98 -24.40
C ASP A 227 3.18 -21.16 -25.12
#